data_AF-A0AAW6U4N9-F1
#
_entry.id   AF-A0AAW6U4N9-F1
#
_cell.length_a   1.000
_cell.length_b   1.000
_cell.length_c   1.000
_cell.angle_alpha   90.00
_cell.angle_beta   90.00
_cell.angle_gamma   90.00
#
_symmetry.space_group_name_H-M   'P 1'
#
loop_
_entity.id
_entity.type
_entity.pdbx_description
1 polymer ?
#
loop_
_entity_poly.entity_id
_entity_poly.type
_entity_poly.pdbx_seq_one_letter_code
_entity_poly.pdbx_strand_id
1 'polypeptide(L)'
;MHCDDVLKQLQAFASGKLPTEVHQAVQAHLAGCAACRAALGRVDSLAGILSAARTPPVPSGFTARVLATARQRQEAERIGAWSLLRWWRLTSAPMHAAAAAVLVMGLTVGLTMGWTAAPSAPRTSAATGGDPLGAYRLDYLGDAPEESLAGTYLTLVSATNEGGY
;
A
#
# COMPACT_ATOMS: atom_id res chain seq x y z
N MET A 1 1.74 -22.68 -17.27
CA MET A 1 2.65 -22.48 -16.12
C MET A 1 4.03 -22.99 -16.49
N HIS A 2 5.05 -22.19 -16.24
CA HIS A 2 6.44 -22.56 -16.50
C HIS A 2 7.05 -23.23 -15.26
N CYS A 3 8.15 -23.95 -15.45
CA CYS A 3 8.85 -24.60 -14.34
C CYS A 3 9.28 -23.60 -13.27
N ASP A 4 9.76 -22.41 -13.66
CA ASP A 4 10.19 -21.37 -12.71
C ASP A 4 9.07 -20.86 -11.81
N ASP A 5 7.84 -20.75 -12.35
CA ASP A 5 6.67 -20.33 -11.58
C ASP A 5 6.32 -21.37 -10.52
N VAL A 6 6.34 -22.65 -10.91
CA VAL A 6 6.04 -23.78 -10.04
C VAL A 6 7.09 -23.91 -8.95
N LEU A 7 8.38 -23.81 -9.29
CA LEU A 7 9.50 -23.89 -8.34
C LEU A 7 9.36 -22.86 -7.21
N LYS A 8 8.95 -21.62 -7.52
CA LYS A 8 8.70 -20.57 -6.51
C LYS A 8 7.51 -20.88 -5.61
N GLN A 9 6.54 -21.65 -6.12
CA GLN A 9 5.30 -21.98 -5.40
C GLN A 9 5.35 -23.32 -4.66
N LEU A 10 6.37 -24.16 -4.87
CA LEU A 10 6.48 -25.50 -4.27
C LEU A 10 6.39 -25.50 -2.73
N GLN A 11 7.01 -24.53 -2.05
CA GLN A 11 6.95 -24.46 -0.58
C GLN A 11 5.54 -24.08 -0.08
N ALA A 12 4.87 -23.16 -0.78
CA ALA A 12 3.49 -22.79 -0.49
C ALA A 12 2.53 -23.94 -0.80
N PHE A 13 2.81 -24.71 -1.85
CA PHE A 13 2.10 -25.93 -2.21
C PHE A 13 2.24 -27.00 -1.12
N ALA A 14 3.46 -27.34 -0.71
CA ALA A 14 3.72 -28.33 0.33
C ALA A 14 3.11 -27.95 1.70
N SER A 15 2.99 -26.65 1.98
CA SER A 15 2.37 -26.14 3.22
C SER A 15 0.85 -25.92 3.12
N GLY A 16 0.23 -26.19 1.97
CA GLY A 16 -1.22 -26.02 1.76
C GLY A 16 -1.68 -24.55 1.77
N LYS A 17 -0.78 -23.60 1.54
CA LYS A 17 -1.04 -22.15 1.62
C LYS A 17 -1.36 -21.49 0.28
N LEU A 18 -1.53 -22.27 -0.78
CA LEU A 18 -1.86 -21.76 -2.10
C LEU A 18 -3.38 -21.56 -2.26
N PRO A 19 -3.81 -20.51 -3.00
CA PRO A 19 -5.18 -20.41 -3.49
C PRO A 19 -5.55 -21.63 -4.34
N THR A 20 -6.82 -22.05 -4.29
CA THR A 20 -7.32 -23.27 -4.95
C THR A 20 -6.98 -23.33 -6.45
N GLU A 21 -7.11 -22.20 -7.16
CA GLU A 21 -6.81 -22.12 -8.60
C GLU A 21 -5.33 -22.39 -8.90
N VAL A 22 -4.44 -21.78 -8.10
CA VAL A 22 -2.99 -21.93 -8.23
C VAL A 22 -2.57 -23.35 -7.85
N HIS A 23 -3.20 -23.93 -6.82
CA HIS A 23 -2.97 -25.31 -6.41
C HIS A 23 -3.28 -26.29 -7.55
N GLN A 24 -4.42 -26.14 -8.22
CA GLN A 24 -4.78 -27.00 -9.37
C GLN A 24 -3.80 -26.84 -10.54
N ALA A 25 -3.38 -25.62 -10.85
CA ALA A 25 -2.42 -25.36 -11.92
C ALA A 25 -1.04 -25.98 -11.64
N VAL A 26 -0.56 -25.87 -10.40
CA VAL A 26 0.68 -26.53 -9.95
C VAL A 26 0.55 -28.05 -10.01
N GLN A 27 -0.58 -28.60 -9.54
CA GLN A 27 -0.84 -30.04 -9.56
C GLN A 27 -0.85 -30.61 -10.99
N ALA A 28 -1.49 -29.91 -11.93
CA ALA A 28 -1.48 -30.27 -13.34
C ALA A 28 -0.06 -30.27 -13.93
N HIS A 29 0.77 -29.28 -13.57
CA HIS A 29 2.16 -29.24 -14.02
C HIS A 29 3.00 -30.38 -13.42
N LEU A 30 2.81 -30.71 -12.14
CA LEU A 30 3.51 -31.83 -11.48
C LEU A 30 3.16 -33.18 -12.12
N ALA A 31 1.94 -33.36 -12.64
CA ALA A 31 1.58 -34.56 -13.37
C ALA A 31 2.43 -34.76 -14.64
N GLY A 32 2.77 -33.67 -15.34
CA GLY A 32 3.55 -33.69 -16.58
C GLY A 32 5.07 -33.54 -16.41
N CYS A 33 5.56 -32.93 -15.33
CA CYS A 33 6.96 -32.57 -15.18
C CYS A 33 7.69 -33.37 -14.09
N ALA A 34 8.61 -34.23 -14.49
CA ALA A 34 9.43 -35.04 -13.57
C ALA A 34 10.41 -34.18 -12.75
N ALA A 35 10.98 -33.12 -13.33
CA ALA A 35 11.92 -32.23 -12.64
C ALA A 35 11.24 -31.48 -11.47
N CYS A 36 10.04 -30.94 -11.69
CA CYS A 36 9.27 -30.27 -10.64
C CYS A 36 8.79 -31.26 -9.55
N ARG A 37 8.45 -32.51 -9.91
CA ARG A 37 8.18 -33.56 -8.90
C ARG A 37 9.39 -33.88 -8.04
N ALA A 38 10.57 -34.01 -8.65
CA ALA A 38 11.81 -34.23 -7.90
C ALA A 38 12.13 -33.05 -6.97
N ALA A 39 11.86 -31.82 -7.41
CA ALA A 39 11.99 -30.63 -6.58
C ALA A 39 11.01 -30.63 -5.39
N LEU A 40 9.75 -31.01 -5.60
CA LEU A 40 8.78 -31.17 -4.51
C LEU A 40 9.23 -32.24 -3.50
N GLY A 41 9.74 -33.39 -3.97
CA GLY A 41 10.25 -34.44 -3.10
C GLY A 41 11.44 -33.99 -2.22
N ARG A 42 12.24 -33.02 -2.67
CA ARG A 42 13.29 -32.40 -1.84
C ARG A 42 12.72 -31.49 -0.75
N VAL A 43 11.59 -30.83 -0.99
CA VAL A 43 10.88 -30.03 0.02
C VAL A 43 10.26 -30.95 1.07
N ASP A 44 9.63 -32.05 0.63
CA ASP A 44 8.99 -33.02 1.52
C ASP A 44 10.02 -33.81 2.36
N SER A 45 11.20 -34.12 1.81
CA SER A 45 12.25 -34.81 2.57
C SER A 45 12.76 -33.96 3.73
N LEU A 46 12.91 -32.64 3.53
CA LEU A 46 13.26 -31.71 4.60
C LEU A 46 12.17 -31.67 5.67
N ALA A 47 10.90 -31.64 5.26
CA ALA A 47 9.78 -31.70 6.21
C ALA A 47 9.77 -33.02 7.01
N GLY A 48 10.12 -34.14 6.37
CA GLY A 48 10.28 -35.45 7.02
C GLY A 48 11.40 -35.48 8.06
N ILE A 49 12.55 -34.85 7.77
CA ILE A 49 13.65 -34.74 8.72
C ILE A 49 13.24 -33.90 9.94
N LEU A 50 12.54 -32.79 9.70
CA LEU A 50 12.06 -31.90 10.77
C LEU A 50 10.97 -32.55 11.62
N SER A 51 10.09 -33.37 11.03
CA SER A 51 9.06 -34.08 11.77
C SER A 51 9.60 -35.28 12.55
N ALA A 52 10.68 -35.90 12.07
CA ALA A 52 11.41 -36.95 12.78
C ALA A 52 12.21 -36.41 13.98
N ALA A 53 12.51 -35.10 14.00
CA ALA A 53 13.16 -34.47 15.14
C ALA A 53 12.23 -34.48 16.36
N ARG A 54 12.74 -34.91 17.51
CA ARG A 54 11.97 -34.88 18.77
C ARG A 54 11.67 -33.43 19.15
N THR A 55 10.40 -33.09 19.22
CA THR A 55 9.96 -31.82 19.83
C THR A 55 10.35 -31.84 21.31
N PRO A 56 11.10 -30.84 21.81
CA PRO A 56 11.41 -30.76 23.23
C PRO A 56 10.11 -30.58 24.04
N PRO A 57 10.03 -31.15 25.25
CA PRO A 57 8.86 -30.99 26.09
C PRO A 57 8.66 -29.51 26.43
N VAL A 58 7.40 -29.07 26.44
CA VAL A 58 7.05 -27.70 26.84
C VAL A 58 7.41 -27.51 28.32
N PRO A 59 8.22 -26.51 28.69
CA PRO A 59 8.62 -26.31 30.08
C PRO A 59 7.42 -25.95 30.94
N SER A 60 7.43 -26.40 32.19
CA SER A 60 6.35 -26.11 33.14
C SER A 60 6.12 -24.59 33.29
N GLY A 61 4.84 -24.21 33.34
CA GLY A 61 4.42 -22.82 33.46
C GLY A 61 4.67 -21.94 32.23
N PHE A 62 5.07 -22.48 31.07
CA PHE A 62 5.27 -21.69 29.84
C PHE A 62 4.04 -20.85 29.48
N THR A 63 2.86 -21.47 29.40
CA THR A 63 1.61 -20.78 29.08
C THR A 63 1.29 -19.69 30.10
N ALA A 64 1.49 -19.97 31.40
CA ALA A 64 1.28 -18.98 32.45
C ALA A 64 2.22 -17.78 32.30
N ARG A 65 3.51 -18.00 32.01
CA ARG A 65 4.48 -16.92 31.76
C ARG A 65 4.13 -16.12 30.51
N VAL A 66 3.76 -16.78 29.41
CA VAL A 66 3.36 -16.09 28.16
C VAL A 66 2.12 -15.24 28.38
N LEU A 67 1.09 -15.78 29.03
CA LEU A 67 -0.13 -15.04 29.35
C LEU A 67 0.12 -13.89 30.32
N ALA A 68 0.97 -14.09 31.33
CA ALA A 68 1.34 -13.02 32.27
C ALA A 68 2.05 -11.86 31.54
N THR A 69 3.03 -12.17 30.68
CA THR A 69 3.73 -11.16 29.88
C THR A 69 2.80 -10.45 28.90
N ALA A 70 1.88 -11.17 28.25
CA ALA A 70 0.89 -10.58 27.34
C ALA A 70 -0.04 -9.60 28.07
N ARG A 71 -0.54 -9.99 29.25
CA ARG A 71 -1.37 -9.12 30.11
C ARG A 71 -0.60 -7.89 30.57
N GLN A 72 0.65 -8.06 31.02
CA GLN A 72 1.48 -6.93 31.47
C GLN A 72 1.72 -5.90 30.37
N ARG A 73 1.94 -6.35 29.12
CA ARG A 73 2.06 -5.43 27.97
C ARG A 73 0.76 -4.68 27.71
N GLN A 74 -0.37 -5.39 27.73
CA GLN A 74 -1.69 -4.79 27.55
C GLN A 74 -2.03 -3.77 28.65
N GLU A 75 -1.66 -4.06 29.89
CA GLU A 75 -1.82 -3.16 31.03
C GLU A 75 -0.90 -1.95 30.93
N ALA A 76 0.38 -2.12 30.55
CA ALA A 76 1.31 -1.01 30.35
C ALA A 76 0.82 -0.03 29.27
N GLU A 77 0.29 -0.54 28.16
CA GLU A 77 -0.33 0.29 27.11
C GLU A 77 -1.57 1.04 27.61
N ARG A 78 -2.44 0.37 28.36
CA ARG A 78 -3.61 1.00 28.98
C ARG A 78 -3.22 2.08 29.99
N ILE A 79 -2.26 1.80 30.87
CA ILE A 79 -1.76 2.75 31.87
C ILE A 79 -1.09 3.94 31.18
N GLY A 80 -0.36 3.74 30.08
CA GLY A 80 0.23 4.83 29.29
C GLY A 80 -0.83 5.81 28.78
N ALA A 81 -1.88 5.30 28.12
CA ALA A 81 -3.00 6.12 27.64
C ALA A 81 -3.76 6.82 28.78
N TRP A 82 -3.96 6.13 29.91
CA TRP A 82 -4.61 6.70 31.08
C TRP A 82 -3.73 7.71 31.82
N SER A 83 -2.40 7.57 31.76
CA SER A 83 -1.45 8.53 32.34
C SER A 83 -1.42 9.85 31.57
N LEU A 84 -1.53 9.81 30.24
CA LEU A 84 -1.63 11.01 29.40
C LEU A 84 -2.96 11.75 29.67
N LEU A 85 -4.08 11.03 29.74
CA LEU A 85 -5.38 11.61 30.09
C LEU A 85 -5.42 12.15 31.52
N ARG A 86 -4.80 11.44 32.48
CA ARG A 86 -4.71 11.87 33.88
C ARG A 86 -3.80 13.08 34.03
N TRP A 87 -2.66 13.11 33.32
CA TRP A 87 -1.75 14.25 33.31
C TRP A 87 -2.37 15.48 32.63
N TRP A 88 -3.14 15.29 31.55
CA TRP A 88 -3.99 16.34 30.98
C TRP A 88 -5.02 16.83 32.01
N ARG A 89 -5.76 15.94 32.69
CA ARG A 89 -6.71 16.37 33.73
C ARG A 89 -6.08 17.04 34.95
N LEU A 90 -4.83 16.72 35.28
CA LEU A 90 -4.07 17.33 36.38
C LEU A 90 -3.33 18.61 35.97
N THR A 91 -3.18 18.89 34.67
CA THR A 91 -2.67 20.18 34.23
C THR A 91 -3.74 21.24 34.49
N SER A 92 -3.36 22.27 35.25
CA SER A 92 -4.26 23.31 35.72
C SER A 92 -5.02 23.99 34.57
N ALA A 93 -6.33 24.19 34.76
CA ALA A 93 -7.27 24.84 33.83
C ALA A 93 -6.75 26.04 33.00
N PRO A 94 -5.93 26.99 33.53
CA PRO A 94 -5.37 28.08 32.72
C PRO A 94 -4.47 27.60 31.56
N MET A 95 -3.79 26.46 31.70
CA MET A 95 -2.88 25.94 30.68
C MET A 95 -3.64 25.32 29.50
N HIS A 96 -4.79 24.70 29.77
CA HIS A 96 -5.71 24.23 28.72
C HIS A 96 -6.38 25.39 28.00
N ALA A 97 -6.77 26.44 28.72
CA ALA A 97 -7.35 27.64 28.14
C ALA A 97 -6.36 28.35 27.19
N ALA A 98 -5.08 28.45 27.57
CA ALA A 98 -4.04 29.01 26.72
C ALA A 98 -3.80 28.17 25.45
N ALA A 99 -3.71 26.84 25.57
CA ALA A 99 -3.54 25.95 24.42
C ALA A 99 -4.73 26.00 23.46
N ALA A 100 -5.96 26.01 23.99
CA ALA A 100 -7.18 26.17 23.19
C ALA A 100 -7.21 27.53 22.48
N ALA A 101 -6.83 28.62 23.17
CA ALA A 101 -6.77 29.95 22.57
C ALA A 101 -5.75 30.04 21.43
N VAL A 102 -4.58 29.41 21.56
CA VAL A 102 -3.56 29.34 20.49
C VAL A 102 -4.06 28.55 19.30
N LEU A 103 -4.72 27.40 19.52
CA LEU A 103 -5.31 26.62 18.43
C LEU A 103 -6.42 27.39 17.71
N VAL A 104 -7.32 28.03 18.46
CA VAL A 104 -8.38 28.87 17.88
C VAL A 104 -7.78 30.02 17.08
N MET A 105 -6.79 30.73 17.63
CA MET A 105 -6.07 31.80 16.92
C MET A 105 -5.37 31.29 15.66
N GLY A 106 -4.68 30.16 15.71
CA GLY A 106 -4.02 29.58 14.54
C GLY A 106 -5.02 29.17 13.46
N LEU A 107 -6.14 28.58 13.86
CA LEU A 107 -7.19 28.14 12.95
C LEU A 107 -7.94 29.32 12.34
N THR A 108 -8.25 30.36 13.12
CA THR A 108 -8.88 31.58 12.61
C THR A 108 -7.93 32.32 11.67
N VAL A 109 -6.66 32.51 12.04
CA VAL A 109 -5.66 33.13 11.16
C VAL A 109 -5.48 32.32 9.88
N GLY A 110 -5.34 30.99 9.98
CA GLY A 110 -5.22 30.12 8.81
C GLY A 110 -6.45 30.17 7.90
N LEU A 111 -7.66 30.18 8.47
CA LEU A 111 -8.91 30.26 7.72
C LEU A 111 -9.09 31.64 7.06
N THR A 112 -8.73 32.72 7.77
CA THR A 112 -8.78 34.08 7.21
C THR A 112 -7.77 34.23 6.07
N MET A 113 -6.53 33.75 6.22
CA MET A 113 -5.56 33.74 5.13
C MET A 113 -6.02 32.89 3.96
N GLY A 114 -6.59 31.71 4.21
CA GLY A 114 -7.15 30.85 3.16
C GLY A 114 -8.34 31.46 2.41
N TRP A 115 -9.20 32.23 3.11
CA TRP A 115 -10.30 32.97 2.50
C TRP A 115 -9.84 34.22 1.74
N THR A 116 -8.85 34.95 2.25
CA THR A 116 -8.26 36.09 1.52
C THR A 116 -7.39 35.65 0.35
N ALA A 117 -6.90 34.41 0.39
CA ALA A 117 -6.22 33.73 -0.70
C ALA A 117 -7.17 32.87 -1.54
N ALA A 118 -8.50 33.00 -1.36
CA ALA A 118 -9.43 32.58 -2.40
C ALA A 118 -8.92 33.21 -3.71
N PRO A 119 -8.62 32.40 -4.75
CA PRO A 119 -8.01 32.94 -5.95
C PRO A 119 -8.94 34.05 -6.43
N SER A 120 -8.42 35.26 -6.49
CA SER A 120 -8.97 36.24 -7.40
C SER A 120 -8.80 35.57 -8.76
N ALA A 121 -9.84 34.89 -9.24
CA ALA A 121 -9.91 34.48 -10.63
C ALA A 121 -9.53 35.75 -11.40
N PRO A 122 -8.42 35.74 -12.16
CA PRO A 122 -8.07 36.92 -12.91
C PRO A 122 -9.29 37.24 -13.76
N ARG A 123 -9.88 38.42 -13.54
CA ARG A 123 -10.73 39.03 -14.55
C ARG A 123 -9.78 39.32 -15.70
N THR A 124 -9.59 38.32 -16.55
CA THR A 124 -8.96 38.47 -17.84
C THR A 124 -9.91 39.38 -18.60
N SER A 125 -9.59 40.67 -18.58
CA SER A 125 -10.08 41.63 -19.55
C SER A 125 -9.99 40.97 -20.92
N ALA A 126 -11.08 41.03 -21.67
CA ALA A 126 -11.11 40.66 -23.07
C ALA A 126 -9.94 41.35 -23.80
N ALA A 127 -8.93 40.56 -24.14
CA ALA A 127 -7.90 40.89 -25.10
C ALA A 127 -7.52 39.56 -25.77
N THR A 128 -8.20 39.30 -26.89
CA THR A 128 -7.68 38.71 -28.11
C THR A 128 -6.45 37.79 -27.97
N GLY A 129 -6.67 36.48 -28.10
CA GLY A 129 -5.68 35.55 -28.69
C GLY A 129 -4.49 35.14 -27.82
N GLY A 130 -4.70 34.76 -26.57
CA GLY A 130 -3.66 34.14 -25.73
C GLY A 130 -4.08 32.76 -25.24
N ASP A 131 -3.36 31.73 -25.70
CA ASP A 131 -3.59 30.32 -25.35
C ASP A 131 -3.45 30.08 -23.83
N PRO A 132 -4.50 29.64 -23.12
CA PRO A 132 -4.48 29.42 -21.67
C PRO A 132 -3.50 28.32 -21.24
N LEU A 133 -3.03 27.47 -22.17
CA LEU A 133 -2.08 26.39 -21.89
C LEU A 133 -0.65 26.87 -21.63
N GLY A 134 -0.27 28.02 -22.22
CA GLY A 134 1.05 28.62 -22.00
C GLY A 134 1.28 29.11 -20.57
N ALA A 135 0.21 29.50 -19.87
CA ALA A 135 0.28 29.90 -18.46
C ALA A 135 0.68 28.73 -17.53
N TYR A 136 0.38 27.49 -17.91
CA TYR A 136 0.69 26.29 -17.13
C TYR A 136 1.88 25.50 -17.71
N ARG A 137 2.59 26.04 -18.72
CA ARG A 137 3.62 25.32 -19.50
C ARG A 137 3.14 23.94 -19.96
N LEU A 138 1.86 23.85 -20.33
CA LEU A 138 1.25 22.65 -20.91
C LEU A 138 1.30 22.71 -22.44
N ASP A 139 2.39 23.28 -22.98
CA ASP A 139 2.59 23.51 -24.43
C ASP A 139 2.63 22.19 -25.22
N TYR A 140 2.80 21.04 -24.55
CA TYR A 140 2.70 19.70 -25.14
C TYR A 140 1.25 19.27 -25.43
N LEU A 141 0.26 19.87 -24.77
CA LEU A 141 -1.17 19.56 -24.92
C LEU A 141 -1.91 20.52 -25.87
N GLY A 142 -1.23 21.58 -26.34
CA GLY A 142 -1.76 22.52 -27.33
C GLY A 142 -1.81 21.91 -28.73
N ASP A 143 -2.56 22.58 -29.61
CA ASP A 143 -2.81 22.12 -30.99
C ASP A 143 -1.49 21.82 -31.71
N ALA A 144 -1.40 20.60 -32.24
CA ALA A 144 -0.14 19.92 -32.49
C ALA A 144 0.67 20.58 -33.63
N PRO A 145 1.99 20.85 -33.46
CA PRO A 145 2.88 20.85 -34.62
C PRO A 145 2.89 19.42 -35.21
N GLU A 146 2.91 19.31 -36.53
CA GLU A 146 2.87 18.05 -37.31
C GLU A 146 3.96 17.01 -36.90
N GLU A 147 4.96 17.40 -36.10
CA GLU A 147 5.99 16.51 -35.52
C GLU A 147 5.76 16.12 -34.04
N SER A 148 4.56 16.33 -33.49
CA SER A 148 4.20 15.90 -32.14
C SER A 148 3.87 14.41 -32.07
N LEU A 149 4.26 13.77 -30.96
CA LEU A 149 3.91 12.38 -30.63
C LEU A 149 2.39 12.13 -30.73
N ALA A 150 1.56 13.11 -30.36
CA ALA A 150 0.10 13.00 -30.48
C ALA A 150 -0.36 12.84 -31.94
N GLY A 151 0.29 13.55 -32.88
CA GLY A 151 0.04 13.42 -34.32
C GLY A 151 0.45 12.04 -34.85
N THR A 152 1.62 11.53 -34.43
CA THR A 152 2.05 10.16 -34.79
C THR A 152 1.14 9.08 -34.21
N TYR A 153 0.60 9.28 -33.01
CA TYR A 153 -0.34 8.33 -32.40
C TYR A 153 -1.70 8.34 -33.11
N LEU A 154 -2.22 9.53 -33.44
CA LEU A 154 -3.48 9.67 -34.17
C LEU A 154 -3.39 9.09 -35.58
N THR A 155 -2.28 9.29 -36.28
CA THR A 155 -2.05 8.68 -37.61
C THR A 155 -1.90 7.17 -37.55
N LEU A 156 -1.24 6.61 -36.52
CA LEU A 156 -1.20 5.15 -36.33
C LEU A 156 -2.59 4.57 -36.07
N VAL A 157 -3.37 5.20 -35.19
CA VAL A 157 -4.72 4.74 -34.84
C VAL A 157 -5.69 4.90 -36.02
N SER A 158 -5.64 6.01 -36.74
CA SER A 158 -6.51 6.21 -37.91
C SER A 158 -6.15 5.26 -39.06
N ALA A 159 -4.86 5.02 -39.33
CA ALA A 159 -4.42 4.05 -40.33
C ALA A 159 -4.87 2.61 -39.99
N THR A 160 -4.91 2.25 -38.70
CA THR A 160 -5.46 0.94 -38.30
C THR A 160 -6.99 0.83 -38.45
N ASN A 161 -7.69 1.97 -38.46
CA ASN A 161 -9.16 1.99 -38.56
C ASN A 161 -9.66 1.98 -40.01
N GLU A 162 -8.81 2.34 -40.99
CA GLU A 162 -9.16 2.32 -42.43
C GLU A 162 -8.77 1.01 -43.14
N GLY A 163 -8.09 0.08 -42.46
CA GLY A 163 -7.66 -1.22 -43.00
C GLY A 163 -8.69 -2.35 -42.90
N GLY A 164 -9.97 -2.03 -42.71
CA GLY A 164 -11.04 -3.00 -42.53
C GLY A 164 -12.11 -2.92 -43.61
N TYR A 165 -11.80 -3.33 -44.85
CA TYR A 165 -12.65 -4.09 -45.78
C TYR A 165 -11.81 -4.68 -46.92
#